data_AF-A0A1I3MVN6-F1
#
_entry.id   AF-A0A1I3MVN6-F1
#
_cell.length_a   1.000
_cell.length_b   1.000
_cell.length_c   1.000
_cell.angle_alpha   90.00
_cell.angle_beta   90.00
_cell.angle_gamma   90.00
#
_symmetry.space_group_name_H-M   'P 1'
#
loop_
_entity.id
_entity.type
_entity.pdbx_description
1 polymer ?
#
loop_
_entity_poly.entity_id
_entity_poly.type
_entity_poly.pdbx_seq_one_letter_code
_entity_poly.pdbx_strand_id
1 'polypeptide(L)'
;MLWPLVLPVKITFSLLAVLVTLLTVFRPVRKWNRGKTFVVALLSAGLLLVPSCIGIMGIVDGLRFGTFQYASFSDVNDFRVERYLPTKASDITLNKSSMGHLAKYSISESDLKDYVDQLWKNWGEHSAISRDDLQKQRSETPSALEAIRSNFELAFRRLRWPAPASLIELHSPVEPDGGGAVYFYDPMTQTGYHKAGYW
;
A
#
# COMPACT_ATOMS: atom_id res chain seq x y z
N MET A 1 10.37 5.73 1.73
CA MET A 1 9.42 6.30 2.71
C MET A 1 9.49 5.58 4.07
N LEU A 2 9.47 6.29 5.20
CA LEU A 2 9.45 5.69 6.57
C LEU A 2 8.03 5.51 7.13
N TRP A 3 6.98 5.65 6.31
CA TRP A 3 5.57 5.64 6.75
C TRP A 3 5.18 4.43 7.63
N PRO A 4 5.59 3.19 7.31
CA PRO A 4 5.28 2.05 8.16
C PRO A 4 5.80 2.22 9.60
N LEU A 5 6.91 2.94 9.78
CA LEU A 5 7.56 3.17 11.07
C LEU A 5 6.94 4.30 11.89
N VAL A 6 6.35 5.32 11.25
CA VAL A 6 5.91 6.55 11.94
C VAL A 6 4.88 6.24 13.03
N LEU A 7 3.86 5.44 12.73
CA LEU A 7 2.81 5.13 13.71
C LEU A 7 3.33 4.23 14.86
N PRO A 8 4.03 3.11 14.60
CA PRO A 8 4.63 2.31 15.66
C PRO A 8 5.53 3.14 16.58
N VAL A 9 6.40 3.98 16.02
CA VAL A 9 7.28 4.86 16.79
C VAL A 9 6.47 5.81 17.67
N LYS A 10 5.45 6.48 17.13
CA LYS A 10 4.57 7.38 17.91
C LYS A 10 3.85 6.66 19.05
N ILE A 11 3.32 5.46 18.80
CA ILE A 11 2.63 4.65 19.82
C ILE A 11 3.64 4.25 20.92
N THR A 12 4.81 3.72 20.55
CA THR A 12 5.82 3.29 21.51
C THR A 12 6.31 4.44 22.38
N PHE A 13 6.67 5.57 21.79
CA PHE A 13 7.10 6.75 22.54
C PHE A 13 6.02 7.23 23.52
N SER A 14 4.76 7.26 23.08
CA SER A 14 3.64 7.69 23.93
C SER A 14 3.43 6.74 25.11
N LEU A 15 3.45 5.42 24.86
CA LEU A 15 3.28 4.41 25.91
C LEU A 15 4.43 4.44 26.94
N LEU A 16 5.67 4.56 26.48
CA LEU A 16 6.83 4.65 27.37
C LEU A 16 6.83 5.96 28.17
N ALA A 17 6.47 7.09 27.56
CA ALA A 17 6.35 8.37 28.26
C ALA A 17 5.27 8.33 29.35
N VAL A 18 4.11 7.74 29.04
CA VAL A 18 3.04 7.52 30.04
C VAL A 18 3.54 6.59 31.15
N LEU A 19 4.21 5.49 30.82
CA LEU A 19 4.74 4.56 31.81
C LEU A 19 5.75 5.24 32.75
N VAL A 20 6.72 5.99 32.20
CA VAL A 20 7.70 6.73 33.01
C VAL A 20 7.01 7.74 33.93
N THR A 21 6.00 8.45 33.41
CA THR A 21 5.22 9.41 34.18
C THR A 21 4.46 8.71 35.30
N LEU A 22 3.75 7.62 35.00
CA LEU A 22 2.99 6.85 35.98
C LEU A 22 3.91 6.27 37.07
N LEU A 23 5.05 5.69 36.71
CA LEU A 23 6.02 5.15 37.67
C LEU A 23 6.61 6.25 38.57
N THR A 24 6.79 7.46 38.04
CA THR A 24 7.33 8.60 38.78
C THR A 24 6.29 9.21 39.72
N VAL A 25 5.03 9.34 39.27
CA VAL A 25 3.92 9.93 40.02
C VAL A 25 3.37 8.95 41.06
N PHE A 26 3.03 7.73 40.66
CA PHE A 26 2.38 6.70 41.47
C PHE A 26 3.35 5.79 42.22
N ARG A 27 4.57 6.28 42.49
CA ARG A 27 5.65 5.61 43.23
C ARG A 27 5.15 4.41 44.06
N PRO A 28 5.36 3.16 43.60
CA PRO A 28 4.96 2.01 44.38
C PRO A 28 6.07 1.68 45.38
N VAL A 29 5.74 1.77 46.67
CA VAL A 29 6.18 0.88 47.78
C VAL A 29 7.68 0.81 48.14
N ARG A 30 8.60 1.16 47.24
CA ARG A 30 10.06 1.09 47.44
C ARG A 30 10.55 2.47 47.89
N LYS A 31 11.34 2.55 48.97
CA LYS A 31 11.78 3.79 49.66
C LYS A 31 12.62 4.79 48.82
N TRP A 32 12.54 4.79 47.49
CA TRP A 32 13.26 5.67 46.57
C TRP A 32 12.65 7.07 46.40
N ASN A 33 13.50 8.08 46.26
CA ASN A 33 13.09 9.45 45.96
C ASN A 33 12.72 9.59 44.47
N ARG A 34 11.79 10.49 44.15
CA ARG A 34 11.22 10.68 42.79
C ARG A 34 12.28 10.78 41.69
N GLY A 35 13.36 11.52 41.93
CA GLY A 35 14.46 11.65 40.95
C GLY A 35 15.13 10.32 40.61
N LYS A 36 15.35 9.43 41.61
CA LYS A 36 15.94 8.10 41.36
C LYS A 36 14.99 7.22 40.56
N THR A 37 13.70 7.24 40.89
CA THR A 37 12.67 6.50 40.14
C THR A 37 12.58 6.96 38.69
N PHE A 38 12.59 8.28 38.46
CA PHE A 38 12.56 8.85 37.12
C PHE A 38 13.75 8.41 36.27
N VAL A 39 14.98 8.54 36.80
CA VAL A 39 16.20 8.15 36.07
C VAL A 39 16.18 6.66 35.72
N VAL A 40 15.81 5.79 36.66
CA VAL A 40 15.76 4.35 36.40
C VAL A 40 14.65 4.00 35.40
N ALA A 41 13.48 4.61 35.52
CA ALA A 41 12.38 4.40 34.57
C ALA A 41 12.77 4.88 33.16
N LEU A 42 13.46 6.02 33.05
CA LEU A 42 13.93 6.57 31.78
C LEU A 42 14.98 5.68 31.11
N LEU A 43 15.97 5.19 31.87
CA LEU A 43 16.98 4.26 31.34
C LEU A 43 16.34 2.94 30.88
N SER A 44 15.43 2.39 31.68
CA SER A 44 14.67 1.19 31.30
C SER A 44 13.82 1.43 30.05
N ALA A 45 13.16 2.57 29.93
CA ALA A 45 12.41 2.94 28.74
C ALA A 45 13.32 3.06 27.51
N GLY A 46 14.53 3.62 27.65
CA GLY A 46 15.53 3.66 26.59
C GLY A 46 15.94 2.26 26.10
N LEU A 47 16.16 1.32 27.02
CA LEU A 47 16.48 -0.08 26.70
C LEU A 47 15.30 -0.82 26.05
N LEU A 48 14.06 -0.53 26.50
CA LEU A 48 12.86 -1.18 25.99
C LEU A 48 12.31 -0.56 24.69
N LEU A 49 12.79 0.62 24.29
CA LEU A 49 12.29 1.34 23.13
C LEU A 49 12.30 0.49 21.85
N VAL A 50 13.43 -0.13 21.53
CA VAL A 50 13.58 -0.95 20.33
C VAL A 50 12.69 -2.20 20.37
N PRO A 51 12.74 -3.08 21.40
CA PRO A 51 11.88 -4.26 21.42
C PRO A 51 10.39 -3.92 21.48
N SER A 52 9.99 -2.84 22.17
CA SER A 52 8.60 -2.37 22.16
C SER A 52 8.16 -1.88 20.78
N CYS A 53 9.02 -1.14 20.07
CA CYS A 53 8.76 -0.73 18.68
C CYS A 53 8.57 -1.93 17.75
N ILE A 54 9.40 -2.96 17.86
CA ILE A 54 9.27 -4.19 17.05
C ILE A 54 7.93 -4.88 17.33
N GLY A 55 7.56 -5.04 18.60
CA GLY A 55 6.30 -5.67 18.97
C GLY A 55 5.08 -4.89 18.47
N ILE A 56 5.07 -3.57 18.65
CA ILE A 56 3.99 -2.71 18.18
C ILE A 56 3.92 -2.72 16.66
N MET A 57 5.06 -2.70 15.96
CA MET A 57 5.11 -2.81 14.51
C MET A 57 4.46 -4.11 14.03
N GLY A 58 4.76 -5.25 14.65
CA GLY A 58 4.14 -6.53 14.29
C GLY A 58 2.60 -6.50 14.41
N ILE A 59 2.07 -5.88 15.46
CA ILE A 59 0.62 -5.72 15.65
C ILE A 59 0.02 -4.79 14.59
N VAL A 60 0.63 -3.62 14.43
CA VAL A 60 0.16 -2.57 13.52
C VAL A 60 0.21 -3.05 12.05
N ASP A 61 1.26 -3.75 11.67
CA ASP A 61 1.43 -4.29 10.33
C ASP A 61 0.43 -5.41 10.04
N GLY A 62 0.10 -6.24 11.03
CA GLY A 62 -0.96 -7.25 10.92
C GLY A 62 -2.36 -6.66 10.69
N LEU A 63 -2.58 -5.39 11.05
CA LEU A 63 -3.84 -4.68 10.79
C LEU A 63 -3.83 -3.89 9.47
N ARG A 64 -2.64 -3.46 9.01
CA ARG A 64 -2.49 -2.58 7.84
C ARG A 64 -2.30 -3.32 6.54
N PHE A 65 -1.67 -4.50 6.61
CA PHE A 65 -1.24 -5.27 5.48
C PHE A 65 -1.93 -6.63 5.46
N GLY A 66 -1.98 -7.23 4.29
CA GLY A 66 -2.76 -8.43 4.04
C GLY A 66 -3.87 -8.19 3.03
N THR A 67 -4.84 -9.09 3.01
CA THR A 67 -5.95 -9.07 2.05
C THR A 67 -7.21 -8.52 2.71
N PHE A 68 -7.82 -7.54 2.06
CA PHE A 68 -9.02 -6.86 2.50
C PHE A 68 -10.06 -6.87 1.39
N GLN A 69 -11.34 -6.86 1.77
CA GLN A 69 -12.46 -6.79 0.84
C GLN A 69 -13.30 -5.56 1.17
N TYR A 70 -13.71 -4.84 0.13
CA TYR A 70 -14.48 -3.61 0.21
C TYR A 70 -15.60 -3.65 -0.83
N ALA A 71 -16.76 -3.10 -0.50
CA ALA A 71 -17.87 -3.07 -1.45
C ALA A 71 -17.64 -2.01 -2.55
N SER A 72 -17.03 -0.88 -2.18
CA SER A 72 -16.87 0.28 -3.06
C SER A 72 -15.60 1.08 -2.76
N PHE A 73 -15.24 1.99 -3.66
CA PHE A 73 -14.13 2.93 -3.47
C PHE A 73 -14.23 3.72 -2.16
N SER A 74 -15.43 4.17 -1.76
CA SER A 74 -15.60 4.99 -0.54
C SER A 74 -15.30 4.24 0.76
N ASP A 75 -15.30 2.90 0.72
CA ASP A 75 -14.93 2.09 1.89
C ASP A 75 -13.41 1.97 2.05
N VAL A 76 -12.65 2.28 0.97
CA VAL A 76 -11.20 2.24 0.95
C VAL A 76 -10.67 3.54 1.55
N ASN A 77 -10.52 3.56 2.87
CA ASN A 77 -9.96 4.70 3.63
C ASN A 77 -8.42 4.61 3.72
N ASP A 78 -7.73 4.68 2.58
CA ASP A 78 -6.25 4.72 2.51
C ASP A 78 -5.83 5.51 1.27
N PHE A 79 -5.43 6.77 1.47
CA PHE A 79 -5.07 7.69 0.40
C PHE A 79 -4.03 7.16 -0.59
N ARG A 80 -3.17 6.21 -0.18
CA ARG A 80 -2.16 5.60 -1.06
C ARG A 80 -2.78 4.60 -2.04
N VAL A 81 -3.85 3.92 -1.61
CA VAL A 81 -4.65 3.06 -2.48
C VAL A 81 -5.54 3.92 -3.35
N GLU A 82 -6.24 4.90 -2.77
CA GLU A 82 -7.16 5.80 -3.46
C GLU A 82 -6.50 6.50 -4.66
N ARG A 83 -5.22 6.86 -4.55
CA ARG A 83 -4.45 7.47 -5.65
C ARG A 83 -4.45 6.64 -6.93
N TYR A 84 -4.47 5.32 -6.81
CA TYR A 84 -4.35 4.37 -7.93
C TYR A 84 -5.62 3.55 -8.17
N LEU A 85 -6.67 3.74 -7.37
CA LEU A 85 -7.93 3.01 -7.49
C LEU A 85 -8.98 3.87 -8.20
N PRO A 86 -9.63 3.38 -9.27
CA PRO A 86 -10.71 4.12 -9.92
C PRO A 86 -11.90 4.33 -8.97
N THR A 87 -12.49 5.51 -8.98
CA THR A 87 -13.61 5.86 -8.07
C THR A 87 -14.90 5.08 -8.34
N LYS A 88 -15.06 4.53 -9.55
CA LYS A 88 -16.19 3.70 -9.96
C LYS A 88 -15.99 2.19 -9.70
N ALA A 89 -14.88 1.80 -9.06
CA ALA A 89 -14.61 0.40 -8.74
C ALA A 89 -15.56 -0.13 -7.64
N SER A 90 -16.04 -1.36 -7.79
CA SER A 90 -16.81 -2.11 -6.80
C SER A 90 -16.25 -3.52 -6.59
N ASP A 91 -16.73 -4.23 -5.56
CA ASP A 91 -16.31 -5.61 -5.23
C ASP A 91 -14.78 -5.74 -5.12
N ILE A 92 -14.18 -4.77 -4.43
CA ILE A 92 -12.74 -4.55 -4.40
C ILE A 92 -12.09 -5.56 -3.45
N THR A 93 -11.18 -6.37 -3.97
CA THR A 93 -10.23 -7.14 -3.17
C THR A 93 -8.85 -6.49 -3.27
N LEU A 94 -8.30 -6.07 -2.12
CA LEU A 94 -7.01 -5.41 -2.01
C LEU A 94 -6.03 -6.27 -1.23
N ASN A 95 -4.88 -6.57 -1.82
CA ASN A 95 -3.73 -7.13 -1.12
C ASN A 95 -2.68 -6.04 -0.89
N LYS A 96 -2.56 -5.58 0.35
CA LYS A 96 -1.72 -4.44 0.74
C LYS A 96 -0.39 -4.91 1.31
N SER A 97 0.67 -4.20 0.93
CA SER A 97 2.02 -4.36 1.47
C SER A 97 2.63 -3.00 1.80
N SER A 98 3.82 -3.00 2.40
CA SER A 98 4.54 -1.76 2.72
C SER A 98 4.97 -0.97 1.47
N MET A 99 5.21 -1.66 0.34
CA MET A 99 5.77 -1.08 -0.88
C MET A 99 4.72 -0.82 -1.98
N GLY A 100 3.45 -1.08 -1.71
CA GLY A 100 2.42 -1.02 -2.74
C GLY A 100 1.23 -1.92 -2.45
N HIS A 101 0.38 -2.09 -3.45
CA HIS A 101 -0.75 -3.00 -3.35
C HIS A 101 -1.09 -3.64 -4.70
N LEU A 102 -1.82 -4.75 -4.60
CA LEU A 102 -2.49 -5.42 -5.70
C LEU A 102 -4.00 -5.27 -5.49
N ALA A 103 -4.75 -5.02 -6.55
CA ALA A 103 -6.21 -4.90 -6.50
C ALA A 103 -6.88 -5.78 -7.55
N LYS A 104 -8.09 -6.25 -7.24
CA LYS A 104 -9.07 -6.83 -8.14
C LYS A 104 -10.42 -6.18 -7.87
N TYR A 105 -11.17 -5.78 -8.89
CA TYR A 105 -12.46 -5.10 -8.73
C TYR A 105 -13.31 -5.21 -10.00
N SER A 106 -14.62 -5.00 -9.85
CA SER A 106 -15.56 -4.84 -10.95
C SER A 106 -15.51 -3.40 -11.46
N ILE A 107 -15.42 -3.20 -12.78
CA ILE A 107 -15.45 -1.89 -13.44
C ILE A 107 -15.79 -2.05 -14.92
N SER A 108 -16.39 -1.03 -15.55
CA SER A 108 -16.53 -1.02 -17.02
C SER A 108 -15.21 -0.66 -17.71
N GLU A 109 -15.02 -1.12 -18.94
CA GLU A 109 -13.82 -0.81 -19.73
C GLU A 109 -13.66 0.70 -19.96
N SER A 110 -14.76 1.39 -20.28
CA SER A 110 -14.77 2.84 -20.50
C SER A 110 -14.38 3.59 -19.23
N ASP A 111 -14.90 3.18 -18.08
CA ASP A 111 -14.59 3.86 -16.82
C ASP A 111 -13.12 3.69 -16.43
N LEU A 112 -12.55 2.50 -16.68
CA LEU A 112 -11.13 2.27 -16.44
C LEU A 112 -10.25 3.10 -17.39
N LYS A 113 -10.60 3.14 -18.68
CA LYS A 113 -9.87 3.94 -19.68
C LYS A 113 -9.94 5.44 -19.36
N ASP A 114 -11.14 5.95 -19.06
CA ASP A 114 -11.36 7.34 -18.67
C ASP A 114 -10.54 7.71 -17.42
N TYR A 115 -10.49 6.81 -16.43
CA TYR A 115 -9.67 7.01 -15.24
C TYR A 115 -8.18 7.10 -15.57
N VAL A 116 -7.65 6.16 -16.36
CA VAL A 116 -6.23 6.17 -16.76
C VAL A 116 -5.91 7.40 -17.62
N ASP A 117 -6.82 7.82 -18.50
CA ASP A 117 -6.68 9.02 -19.31
C ASP A 117 -6.62 10.29 -18.44
N GLN A 118 -7.43 10.36 -17.40
CA GLN A 118 -7.36 11.44 -16.42
C GLN A 118 -6.04 11.44 -15.64
N LEU A 119 -5.49 10.27 -15.30
CA LEU A 119 -4.16 10.20 -14.68
C LEU A 119 -3.10 10.79 -15.60
N TRP A 120 -3.09 10.41 -16.89
CA TRP A 120 -2.16 10.98 -17.88
C TRP A 120 -2.37 12.46 -18.12
N LYS A 121 -3.62 12.92 -18.14
CA LYS A 121 -3.92 14.35 -18.31
C LYS A 121 -3.38 15.18 -17.15
N ASN A 122 -3.51 14.68 -15.92
CA ASN A 122 -3.15 15.43 -14.72
C ASN A 122 -1.66 15.33 -14.36
N TRP A 123 -1.02 14.19 -14.68
CA TRP A 123 0.33 13.88 -14.20
C TRP A 123 1.30 13.45 -15.30
N GLY A 124 0.84 13.33 -16.55
CA GLY A 124 1.64 12.82 -17.65
C GLY A 124 2.85 13.67 -17.99
N GLU A 125 2.77 15.00 -17.82
CA GLU A 125 3.91 15.92 -18.03
C GLU A 125 5.07 15.66 -17.06
N HIS A 126 4.79 15.05 -15.90
CA HIS A 126 5.78 14.68 -14.91
C HIS A 126 6.26 13.24 -15.02
N SER A 127 5.78 12.51 -16.04
CA SER A 127 6.16 11.10 -16.17
C SER A 127 7.59 10.95 -16.66
N ALA A 128 8.32 10.00 -16.06
CA ALA A 128 9.66 9.63 -16.48
C ALA A 128 9.68 8.88 -17.83
N ILE A 129 8.56 8.30 -18.25
CA ILE A 129 8.40 7.56 -19.51
C ILE A 129 7.16 8.09 -20.22
N SER A 130 7.26 8.37 -21.52
CA SER A 130 6.10 8.85 -22.27
C SER A 130 5.02 7.78 -22.40
N ARG A 131 3.76 8.22 -22.51
CA ARG A 131 2.63 7.32 -22.74
C ARG A 131 2.82 6.49 -24.01
N ASP A 132 3.31 7.11 -25.07
CA ASP A 132 3.53 6.46 -26.36
C ASP A 132 4.60 5.38 -26.28
N ASP A 133 5.66 5.58 -25.50
CA ASP A 133 6.72 4.57 -25.36
C ASP A 133 6.23 3.33 -24.60
N LEU A 134 5.40 3.53 -23.58
CA LEU A 134 4.72 2.43 -22.88
C LEU A 134 3.73 1.68 -23.78
N GLN A 135 3.11 2.38 -24.73
CA GLN A 135 2.21 1.76 -25.73
C GLN A 135 2.98 1.08 -26.88
N LYS A 136 4.13 1.62 -27.32
CA LYS A 136 4.94 1.07 -28.42
C LYS A 136 5.62 -0.24 -28.05
N GLN A 137 5.97 -0.44 -26.77
CA GLN A 137 6.43 -1.73 -26.24
C GLN A 137 5.40 -2.87 -26.41
N ARG A 138 4.21 -2.56 -26.93
CA ARG A 138 3.01 -3.39 -26.92
C ARG A 138 2.45 -3.74 -28.30
N SER A 139 3.22 -3.52 -29.37
CA SER A 139 2.80 -3.85 -30.74
C SER A 139 2.18 -5.26 -30.77
N GLU A 140 1.02 -5.42 -31.43
CA GLU A 140 0.13 -6.60 -31.43
C GLU A 140 0.74 -7.86 -32.06
N THR A 141 1.98 -8.20 -31.71
CA THR A 141 2.57 -9.48 -32.02
C THR A 141 2.07 -10.53 -31.03
N PRO A 142 1.98 -11.81 -31.42
CA PRO A 142 1.68 -12.91 -30.48
C PRO A 142 2.58 -12.88 -29.23
N SER A 143 3.83 -12.42 -29.36
CA SER A 143 4.76 -12.24 -28.24
C SER A 143 4.33 -11.18 -27.23
N ALA A 144 3.58 -10.15 -27.64
CA ALA A 144 3.13 -9.08 -26.74
C ALA A 144 1.97 -9.54 -25.85
N LEU A 145 1.05 -10.36 -26.39
CA LEU A 145 -0.03 -10.97 -25.58
C LEU A 145 0.54 -11.94 -24.54
N GLU A 146 1.53 -12.75 -24.91
CA GLU A 146 2.26 -13.62 -23.98
C GLU A 146 3.02 -12.83 -22.91
N ALA A 147 3.59 -11.68 -23.26
CA ALA A 147 4.25 -10.79 -22.31
C ALA A 147 3.26 -10.19 -21.29
N ILE A 148 2.11 -9.68 -21.74
CA ILE A 148 1.05 -9.16 -20.84
C ILE A 148 0.59 -10.24 -19.87
N ARG A 149 0.34 -11.46 -20.37
CA ARG A 149 -0.07 -12.59 -19.54
C ARG A 149 1.01 -12.96 -18.54
N SER A 150 2.27 -12.99 -18.96
CA SER A 150 3.41 -13.29 -18.08
C SER A 150 3.57 -12.22 -16.99
N ASN A 151 3.39 -10.94 -17.31
CA ASN A 151 3.40 -9.84 -16.35
C ASN A 151 2.27 -9.96 -15.33
N PHE A 152 1.06 -10.31 -15.79
CA PHE A 152 -0.08 -10.58 -14.92
C PHE A 152 0.22 -11.74 -13.98
N GLU A 153 0.66 -12.88 -14.50
CA GLU A 153 0.97 -14.06 -13.68
C GLU A 153 2.08 -13.76 -12.66
N LEU A 154 3.13 -13.03 -13.06
CA LEU A 154 4.20 -12.62 -12.15
C LEU A 154 3.67 -11.76 -10.99
N ALA A 155 2.72 -10.85 -11.27
CA ALA A 155 2.13 -9.98 -10.27
C ALA A 155 1.13 -10.72 -9.35
N PHE A 156 0.24 -11.55 -9.91
CA PHE A 156 -0.95 -12.03 -9.20
C PHE A 156 -0.93 -13.52 -8.84
N ARG A 157 0.04 -14.32 -9.29
CA ARG A 157 0.10 -15.79 -9.03
C ARG A 157 -0.04 -16.16 -7.55
N ARG A 158 0.55 -15.36 -6.65
CA ARG A 158 0.51 -15.62 -5.20
C ARG A 158 -0.89 -15.46 -4.59
N LEU A 159 -1.78 -14.70 -5.25
CA LEU A 159 -3.16 -14.46 -4.80
C LEU A 159 -4.15 -15.51 -5.32
N ARG A 160 -3.68 -16.45 -6.16
CA ARG A 160 -4.52 -17.47 -6.82
C ARG A 160 -5.66 -16.87 -7.65
N TRP A 161 -5.49 -15.65 -8.15
CA TRP A 161 -6.40 -15.07 -9.14
C TRP A 161 -6.07 -15.68 -10.50
N PRO A 162 -7.04 -16.35 -11.17
CA PRO A 162 -6.79 -16.97 -12.46
C PRO A 162 -6.46 -15.91 -13.50
N ALA A 163 -5.45 -16.18 -14.33
CA ALA A 163 -5.12 -15.32 -15.45
C ALA A 163 -6.27 -15.32 -16.46
N PRO A 164 -6.86 -14.16 -16.79
CA PRO A 164 -7.90 -14.08 -17.80
C PRO A 164 -7.43 -14.52 -19.19
N ALA A 165 -8.37 -14.96 -20.03
CA ALA A 165 -8.09 -15.39 -21.40
C ALA A 165 -7.80 -14.19 -22.33
N SER A 166 -8.38 -13.03 -22.02
CA SER A 166 -8.16 -11.76 -22.71
C SER A 166 -7.79 -10.71 -21.67
N LEU A 167 -6.72 -9.96 -21.92
CA LEU A 167 -6.23 -8.92 -21.01
C LEU A 167 -5.85 -7.66 -21.77
N ILE A 168 -6.43 -6.55 -21.33
CA ILE A 168 -6.00 -5.21 -21.72
C ILE A 168 -5.16 -4.64 -20.58
N GLU A 169 -3.86 -4.58 -20.76
CA GLU A 169 -2.93 -3.79 -19.92
C GLU A 169 -3.11 -2.28 -20.18
N LEU A 170 -2.98 -1.44 -19.16
CA LEU A 170 -2.91 0.02 -19.25
C LEU A 170 -1.90 0.50 -18.20
N HIS A 171 -1.24 1.63 -18.46
CA HIS A 171 -0.26 2.19 -17.52
C HIS A 171 -0.71 3.55 -17.06
N SER A 172 -0.49 3.85 -15.79
CA SER A 172 -0.46 5.23 -15.31
C SER A 172 0.88 5.90 -15.64
N PRO A 173 0.99 7.24 -15.47
CA PRO A 173 2.27 7.92 -15.42
C PRO A 173 3.24 7.26 -14.44
N VAL A 174 4.48 7.12 -14.88
CA VAL A 174 5.60 6.57 -14.08
C VAL A 174 6.34 7.71 -13.40
N GLU A 175 6.50 7.62 -12.09
CA GLU A 175 7.30 8.57 -11.29
C GLU A 175 8.81 8.31 -11.50
N PRO A 176 9.70 9.31 -11.34
CA PRO A 176 11.14 9.15 -11.58
C PRO A 176 11.85 8.08 -10.75
N ASP A 177 11.28 7.70 -9.61
CA ASP A 177 11.76 6.65 -8.72
C ASP A 177 11.15 5.27 -9.00
N GLY A 178 10.34 5.15 -10.07
CA GLY A 178 9.65 3.92 -10.45
C GLY A 178 8.27 3.75 -9.80
N GLY A 179 7.75 4.78 -9.11
CA GLY A 179 6.35 4.89 -8.70
C GLY A 179 5.37 4.81 -9.88
N GLY A 180 4.14 4.37 -9.58
CA GLY A 180 3.08 4.23 -10.57
C GLY A 180 2.31 2.92 -10.42
N ALA A 181 1.41 2.71 -11.38
CA ALA A 181 0.52 1.56 -11.45
C ALA A 181 0.37 1.01 -12.87
N VAL A 182 0.28 -0.32 -12.93
CA VAL A 182 -0.07 -1.09 -14.12
C VAL A 182 -1.45 -1.71 -13.89
N TYR A 183 -2.37 -1.43 -14.80
CA TYR A 183 -3.73 -1.93 -14.80
C TYR A 183 -3.86 -3.05 -15.82
N PHE A 184 -4.70 -4.03 -15.54
CA PHE A 184 -5.09 -5.11 -16.43
C PHE A 184 -6.61 -5.21 -16.40
N TYR A 185 -7.23 -5.46 -17.53
CA TYR A 185 -8.68 -5.53 -17.64
C TYR A 185 -9.11 -6.74 -18.44
N ASP A 186 -10.03 -7.51 -17.87
CA ASP A 186 -10.70 -8.62 -18.53
C ASP A 186 -12.07 -8.16 -19.05
N PRO A 187 -12.24 -8.00 -20.38
CA PRO A 187 -13.51 -7.58 -20.95
C PRO A 187 -14.62 -8.62 -20.81
N MET A 188 -14.28 -9.91 -20.66
CA MET A 188 -15.27 -10.98 -20.55
C MET A 188 -16.00 -10.96 -19.21
N THR A 189 -15.28 -10.62 -18.14
CA THR A 189 -15.80 -10.61 -16.77
C THR A 189 -15.95 -9.20 -16.20
N GLN A 190 -15.66 -8.16 -16.99
CA GLN A 190 -15.65 -6.76 -16.56
C GLN A 190 -14.85 -6.55 -15.27
N THR A 191 -13.70 -7.22 -15.18
CA THR A 191 -12.86 -7.21 -13.98
C THR A 191 -11.57 -6.46 -14.26
N GLY A 192 -11.33 -5.42 -13.47
CA GLY A 192 -10.06 -4.71 -13.39
C GLY A 192 -9.14 -5.35 -12.36
N TYR A 193 -7.85 -5.34 -12.66
CA TYR A 193 -6.77 -5.69 -11.77
C TYR A 193 -5.71 -4.61 -11.85
N HIS A 194 -5.00 -4.34 -10.76
CA HIS A 194 -3.80 -3.51 -10.88
C HIS A 194 -2.74 -3.85 -9.86
N LYS A 195 -1.52 -3.47 -10.19
CA LYS A 195 -0.37 -3.44 -9.29
C LYS A 195 0.11 -1.99 -9.20
N ALA A 196 0.17 -1.46 -7.99
CA ALA A 196 0.67 -0.11 -7.73
C ALA A 196 1.85 -0.15 -6.76
N GLY A 197 2.89 0.63 -7.05
CA GLY A 197 4.04 0.86 -6.17
C GLY A 197 3.88 2.15 -5.38
N TYR A 198 4.21 2.11 -4.09
CA TYR A 198 4.36 3.29 -3.25
C TYR A 198 5.84 3.63 -3.20
N TRP A 199 6.27 4.61 -3.99
CA TRP A 199 7.63 5.15 -3.94
C TRP A 199 7.61 6.54 -3.31
#